data_AF-A0A7D6CSP8-F1
#
_entry.id   AF-A0A7D6CSP8-F1
#
_cell.length_a   1.000
_cell.length_b   1.000
_cell.length_c   1.000
_cell.angle_alpha   90.00
_cell.angle_beta   90.00
_cell.angle_gamma   90.00
#
_symmetry.space_group_name_H-M   'P 1'
#
loop_
_entity.id
_entity.type
_entity.pdbx_description
1 polymer ?
#
loop_
_entity_poly.entity_id
_entity_poly.type
_entity_poly.pdbx_seq_one_letter_code
_entity_poly.pdbx_strand_id
1 'polypeptide(L)'
;MDAMSRARTIGVAVIAALVLLSGASIAFAATDAGTATQDNETENETENETATVTFENQTSNGTAVAVNNTTLPEGGFAVVHAAAPADENATDGENATENETVTNMSEEYEPGEVLGNSTYLDSGEHENVTVELNESLEESQVLIAMAHQDTNDNQTYEFPEADDPYITDGEPVIDDALITLEEEQNETTE
;
A
#
# COMPACT_ATOMS: atom_id res chain seq x y z
N MET A 1 -19.04 -31.53 18.79
CA MET A 1 -19.98 -30.86 17.88
C MET A 1 -20.67 -29.80 18.73
N ASP A 2 -20.61 -28.51 18.44
CA ASP A 2 -20.69 -27.83 17.16
C ASP A 2 -19.82 -26.56 17.14
N ALA A 3 -19.13 -26.35 16.02
CA ALA A 3 -18.57 -25.07 15.64
C ALA A 3 -19.70 -24.15 15.18
N MET A 4 -19.68 -22.88 15.56
CA MET A 4 -20.41 -21.83 14.84
C MET A 4 -19.51 -20.61 14.67
N SER A 5 -18.98 -20.52 13.46
CA SER A 5 -18.45 -19.30 12.85
C SER A 5 -19.51 -18.18 12.90
N ARG A 6 -19.10 -16.96 13.25
CA ARG A 6 -19.94 -15.77 13.09
C ARG A 6 -19.44 -14.98 11.90
N ALA A 7 -20.24 -15.01 10.84
CA ALA A 7 -20.08 -14.21 9.64
C ALA A 7 -20.07 -12.71 9.97
N ARG A 8 -19.11 -11.98 9.40
CA ARG A 8 -19.17 -10.52 9.24
C ARG A 8 -20.00 -10.21 7.99
N THR A 9 -20.91 -9.26 8.11
CA THR A 9 -21.76 -8.70 7.04
C THR A 9 -21.98 -7.24 7.47
N ILE A 10 -22.00 -6.19 6.66
CA ILE A 10 -22.35 -5.95 5.25
C ILE A 10 -21.55 -4.70 4.81
N GLY A 11 -21.01 -4.71 3.59
CA GLY A 11 -20.33 -3.56 2.98
C GLY A 11 -21.25 -2.35 2.76
N VAL A 12 -20.69 -1.16 2.93
CA VAL A 12 -21.37 0.11 2.63
C VAL A 12 -21.34 0.31 1.11
N ALA A 13 -22.49 0.11 0.46
CA ALA A 13 -22.67 0.50 -0.93
C ALA A 13 -23.02 1.99 -0.99
N VAL A 14 -22.11 2.82 -1.50
CA VAL A 14 -22.40 4.21 -1.87
C VAL A 14 -23.11 4.17 -3.23
N ILE A 15 -24.42 4.45 -3.23
CA ILE A 15 -25.22 4.52 -4.46
C ILE A 15 -25.12 5.95 -5.01
N ALA A 16 -24.24 6.16 -5.97
CA ALA A 16 -24.21 7.41 -6.74
C ALA A 16 -25.37 7.41 -7.76
N ALA A 17 -26.45 8.14 -7.44
CA ALA A 17 -27.55 8.38 -8.37
C ALA A 17 -27.26 9.63 -9.21
N LEU A 18 -26.76 9.44 -10.44
CA LEU A 18 -26.55 10.54 -11.40
C LEU A 18 -27.78 10.67 -12.33
N VAL A 19 -28.46 11.81 -12.24
CA VAL A 19 -29.59 12.16 -13.10
C VAL A 19 -29.07 12.67 -14.45
N LEU A 20 -29.19 11.85 -15.49
CA LEU A 20 -28.87 12.25 -16.87
C LEU A 20 -30.02 13.08 -17.47
N LEU A 21 -29.83 14.40 -17.51
CA LEU A 21 -30.66 15.29 -18.32
C LEU A 21 -30.27 15.09 -19.80
N SER A 22 -31.21 14.57 -20.58
CA SER A 22 -31.10 14.36 -22.02
C SER A 22 -30.84 15.67 -22.78
N GLY A 23 -29.65 15.82 -23.34
CA GLY A 23 -29.35 16.83 -24.37
C GLY A 23 -29.60 16.25 -25.76
N ALA A 24 -30.65 16.72 -26.45
CA ALA A 24 -30.88 16.43 -27.85
C ALA A 24 -30.02 17.37 -28.72
N SER A 25 -29.06 16.84 -29.47
CA SER A 25 -28.37 17.59 -30.53
C SER A 25 -28.95 17.24 -31.89
N ILE A 26 -29.36 18.27 -32.62
CA ILE A 26 -29.90 18.22 -33.98
C ILE A 26 -28.84 17.76 -35.00
N ALA A 27 -29.19 16.78 -35.83
CA ALA A 27 -28.34 16.30 -36.93
C ALA A 27 -28.48 17.19 -38.19
N PHE A 28 -27.36 17.68 -38.73
CA PHE A 28 -27.28 18.21 -40.09
C PHE A 28 -26.91 17.08 -41.06
N ALA A 29 -27.75 16.85 -42.07
CA ALA A 29 -27.50 15.90 -43.14
C ALA A 29 -26.63 16.55 -44.25
N ALA A 30 -25.53 15.90 -44.61
CA ALA A 30 -24.86 16.11 -45.90
C ALA A 30 -24.27 14.80 -46.43
N THR A 31 -24.84 14.40 -47.56
CA THR A 31 -24.48 13.45 -48.63
C THR A 31 -23.08 12.80 -48.67
N ASP A 32 -23.12 11.47 -48.89
CA ASP A 32 -22.31 10.65 -49.81
C ASP A 32 -20.76 10.66 -49.71
N ALA A 33 -20.21 9.60 -49.12
CA ALA A 33 -19.28 8.64 -49.77
C ALA A 33 -18.49 7.83 -48.71
N GLY A 34 -18.50 6.50 -48.85
CA GLY A 34 -17.50 5.61 -48.24
C GLY A 34 -17.85 5.02 -46.88
N THR A 35 -18.27 3.75 -46.86
CA THR A 35 -18.32 2.94 -45.65
C THR A 35 -16.89 2.62 -45.20
N ALA A 36 -16.35 3.43 -44.30
CA ALA A 36 -15.25 3.04 -43.44
C ALA A 36 -15.83 2.75 -42.05
N THR A 37 -15.63 1.52 -41.61
CA THR A 37 -15.74 1.08 -40.21
C THR A 37 -15.15 2.15 -39.30
N GLN A 38 -15.92 2.66 -38.34
CA GLN A 38 -15.38 3.52 -37.29
C GLN A 38 -15.57 2.81 -35.96
N ASP A 39 -14.43 2.68 -35.30
CA ASP A 39 -14.13 1.85 -34.15
C ASP A 39 -15.12 1.99 -33.01
N ASN A 40 -15.41 0.84 -32.42
CA ASN A 40 -15.92 0.73 -31.07
C ASN A 40 -14.73 1.01 -30.13
N GLU A 41 -14.36 2.28 -30.02
CA GLU A 41 -13.47 2.77 -28.97
C GLU A 41 -14.13 2.40 -27.64
N THR A 42 -13.61 1.34 -27.02
CA THR A 42 -13.92 1.03 -25.64
C THR A 42 -13.11 2.05 -24.86
N GLU A 43 -13.77 3.12 -24.43
CA GLU A 43 -13.22 4.03 -23.43
C GLU A 43 -12.97 3.19 -22.18
N ASN A 44 -11.72 2.75 -22.02
CA ASN A 44 -11.22 2.20 -20.76
C ASN A 44 -11.14 3.41 -19.84
N GLU A 45 -12.21 3.66 -19.07
CA GLU A 45 -12.13 4.61 -17.96
C GLU A 45 -11.07 4.05 -17.01
N THR A 46 -9.86 4.60 -17.09
CA THR A 46 -8.89 4.49 -16.00
C THR A 46 -9.56 5.15 -14.80
N GLU A 47 -10.23 4.34 -13.97
CA GLU A 47 -10.53 4.79 -12.62
C GLU A 47 -9.18 5.22 -12.03
N ASN A 48 -9.14 6.44 -11.50
CA ASN A 48 -7.92 6.98 -10.92
C ASN A 48 -7.71 6.24 -9.60
N GLU A 49 -7.10 5.06 -9.66
CA GLU A 49 -6.79 4.24 -8.51
C GLU A 49 -5.98 5.09 -7.52
N THR A 50 -6.28 4.94 -6.24
CA THR A 50 -5.51 5.61 -5.18
C THR A 50 -4.49 4.63 -4.66
N ALA A 51 -3.26 5.11 -4.46
CA ALA A 51 -2.22 4.25 -3.89
C ALA A 51 -2.59 3.82 -2.48
N THR A 52 -2.41 2.54 -2.18
CA THR A 52 -2.63 1.99 -0.83
C THR A 52 -1.52 1.00 -0.52
N VAL A 53 -1.23 0.85 0.77
CA VAL A 53 -0.39 -0.24 1.28
C VAL A 53 -1.04 -0.81 2.53
N THR A 54 -0.91 -2.11 2.72
CA THR A 54 -1.37 -2.79 3.93
C THR A 54 -0.26 -3.73 4.40
N PHE A 55 0.12 -3.56 5.66
CA PHE A 55 1.21 -4.29 6.28
C PHE A 55 0.74 -4.83 7.62
N GLU A 56 0.60 -6.15 7.71
CA GLU A 56 0.09 -6.79 8.91
C GLU A 56 1.21 -7.34 9.78
N ASN A 57 0.95 -7.37 11.10
CA ASN A 57 1.81 -8.05 12.06
C ASN A 57 2.08 -9.49 11.63
N GLN A 58 3.35 -9.88 11.62
CA GLN A 58 3.77 -11.20 11.17
C GLN A 58 4.95 -11.73 11.96
N THR A 59 5.20 -13.02 11.79
CA THR A 59 6.40 -13.68 12.28
C THR A 59 7.35 -13.90 11.10
N SER A 60 8.63 -13.61 11.27
CA SER A 60 9.64 -13.72 10.22
C SER A 60 10.94 -14.32 10.76
N ASN A 61 11.70 -14.95 9.88
CA ASN A 61 13.09 -15.37 10.14
C ASN A 61 14.08 -14.19 10.14
N GLY A 62 13.59 -12.96 9.91
CA GLY A 62 14.38 -11.73 9.90
C GLY A 62 15.03 -11.38 8.58
N THR A 63 14.96 -12.24 7.54
CA THR A 63 15.61 -11.97 6.25
C THR A 63 14.69 -11.33 5.22
N ALA A 64 13.38 -11.51 5.37
CA ALA A 64 12.37 -10.96 4.48
C ALA A 64 11.05 -10.75 5.21
N VAL A 65 10.22 -9.86 4.69
CA VAL A 65 8.87 -9.61 5.19
C VAL A 65 7.87 -9.62 4.03
N ALA A 66 6.61 -9.95 4.31
CA ALA A 66 5.54 -9.86 3.33
C ALA A 66 4.72 -8.59 3.56
N VAL A 67 4.53 -7.80 2.50
CA VAL A 67 3.55 -6.71 2.44
C VAL A 67 2.24 -7.30 1.89
N ASN A 68 1.17 -7.24 2.68
CA ASN A 68 -0.06 -7.99 2.43
C ASN A 68 -0.75 -7.54 1.14
N ASN A 69 -0.86 -6.22 0.95
CA ASN A 69 -1.44 -5.63 -0.25
C ASN A 69 -0.75 -4.31 -0.57
N THR A 70 -0.55 -4.03 -1.85
CA THR A 70 -0.18 -2.70 -2.34
C THR A 70 -0.95 -2.40 -3.62
N THR A 71 -1.49 -1.19 -3.74
CA THR A 71 -2.11 -0.68 -4.97
C THR A 71 -1.25 0.45 -5.48
N LEU A 72 -0.75 0.35 -6.71
CA LEU A 72 0.16 1.32 -7.32
C LEU A 72 -0.44 1.86 -8.62
N PRO A 73 -0.97 3.09 -8.65
CA PRO A 73 -1.65 3.62 -9.83
C PRO A 73 -0.76 3.70 -11.08
N GLU A 74 0.53 3.96 -10.90
CA GLU A 74 1.52 4.12 -11.98
C GLU A 74 2.63 3.05 -11.92
N GLY A 75 2.49 2.04 -11.03
CA GLY A 75 3.54 1.06 -10.73
C GLY A 75 4.63 1.62 -9.80
N GLY A 76 5.63 0.82 -9.49
CA GLY A 76 6.73 1.19 -8.61
C GLY A 76 7.10 0.09 -7.62
N PHE A 77 7.24 0.43 -6.34
CA PHE A 77 7.85 -0.43 -5.32
C PHE A 77 7.10 -0.42 -4.00
N ALA A 78 7.09 -1.57 -3.32
CA ALA A 78 6.82 -1.63 -1.90
C ALA A 78 8.17 -1.60 -1.15
N VAL A 79 8.34 -0.62 -0.26
CA VAL A 79 9.60 -0.35 0.45
C VAL A 79 9.36 -0.53 1.94
N VAL A 80 10.32 -1.13 2.63
CA VAL A 80 10.26 -1.34 4.08
C VAL A 80 11.27 -0.44 4.75
N HIS A 81 10.81 0.37 5.69
CA HIS A 81 11.59 1.29 6.50
C HIS A 81 11.66 0.82 7.96
N ALA A 82 12.73 1.21 8.64
CA ALA A 82 12.77 1.19 10.10
C ALA A 82 11.72 2.16 10.64
N ALA A 83 11.11 1.82 11.77
CA ALA A 83 10.22 2.74 12.49
C ALA A 83 11.04 3.57 13.48
N ALA A 84 11.03 4.90 13.34
CA ALA A 84 11.63 5.83 14.30
C ALA A 84 10.52 6.50 15.12
N PRO A 85 10.65 6.70 16.44
CA PRO A 85 9.62 7.39 17.21
C PRO A 85 9.45 8.83 16.73
N ALA A 86 8.21 9.25 16.48
CA ALA A 86 7.88 10.57 15.95
C ALA A 86 8.22 11.73 16.92
N ASP A 87 8.26 11.45 18.23
CA ASP A 87 8.73 12.37 19.27
C ASP A 87 10.01 11.83 19.91
N GLU A 88 11.14 12.47 19.61
CA GLU A 88 12.45 12.16 20.19
C GLU A 88 12.47 12.34 21.73
N ASN A 89 11.49 13.07 22.28
CA ASN A 89 11.28 13.29 23.71
C ASN A 89 10.24 12.34 24.33
N ALA A 90 9.63 11.41 23.56
CA ALA A 90 8.78 10.34 24.11
C ALA A 90 9.58 9.32 24.95
N THR A 91 10.90 9.45 24.98
CA THR A 91 11.83 8.62 25.77
C THR A 91 11.86 8.92 27.27
N ASP A 92 10.73 9.26 27.89
CA ASP A 92 10.63 9.24 29.36
C ASP A 92 9.18 9.04 29.83
N GLY A 93 8.74 7.78 29.88
CA GLY A 93 7.85 7.24 30.92
C GLY A 93 6.58 8.01 31.31
N GLU A 94 6.05 8.93 30.50
CA GLU A 94 4.94 9.79 30.91
C GLU A 94 3.61 9.13 30.54
N ASN A 95 3.23 8.19 31.41
CA ASN A 95 1.85 7.89 31.77
C ASN A 95 0.87 7.91 30.59
N ALA A 96 0.97 6.91 29.71
CA ALA A 96 -0.07 6.56 28.76
C ALA A 96 -1.41 6.62 29.50
N THR A 97 -2.21 7.65 29.23
CA THR A 97 -3.54 7.70 29.81
C THR A 97 -4.28 6.52 29.20
N GLU A 98 -4.62 5.53 30.03
CA GLU A 98 -5.29 4.30 29.61
C GLU A 98 -6.73 4.59 29.15
N ASN A 99 -6.93 5.43 28.13
CA ASN A 99 -8.18 5.56 27.39
C ASN A 99 -8.10 6.41 26.12
N GLU A 100 -6.91 6.81 25.63
CA GLU A 100 -6.82 7.42 24.30
C GLU A 100 -6.79 6.29 23.27
N THR A 101 -7.90 6.15 22.55
CA THR A 101 -7.94 5.27 21.38
C THR A 101 -7.06 5.94 20.34
N VAL A 102 -5.79 5.51 20.27
CA VAL A 102 -4.87 5.91 19.20
C VAL A 102 -5.44 5.33 17.91
N THR A 103 -6.17 6.17 17.16
CA THR A 103 -6.73 5.78 15.85
C THR A 103 -5.82 6.17 14.68
N ASN A 104 -4.69 6.85 14.95
CA ASN A 104 -3.69 7.22 13.95
C ASN A 104 -2.31 6.83 14.49
N MET A 105 -1.79 5.66 14.08
CA MET A 105 -0.42 5.24 14.43
C MET A 105 0.67 6.07 13.72
N SER A 106 0.28 6.90 12.75
CA SER A 106 1.12 7.94 12.14
C SER A 106 1.58 9.04 13.12
N GLU A 107 1.15 9.01 14.39
CA GLU A 107 1.66 9.92 15.43
C GLU A 107 2.74 9.26 16.32
N GLU A 108 2.93 7.94 16.22
CA GLU A 108 3.90 7.21 17.07
C GLU A 108 5.21 6.96 16.33
N TYR A 109 5.17 6.65 15.03
CA TYR A 109 6.34 6.32 14.23
C TYR A 109 6.42 7.09 12.93
N GLU A 110 7.65 7.46 12.57
CA GLU A 110 8.04 8.05 11.30
C GLU A 110 8.93 7.06 10.52
N PRO A 111 8.86 7.05 9.18
CA PRO A 111 9.71 6.22 8.34
C PRO A 111 11.18 6.65 8.46
N GLY A 112 12.01 5.74 8.95
CA GLY A 112 13.45 5.89 9.09
C GLY A 112 14.21 5.37 7.87
N GLU A 113 15.35 4.74 8.13
CA GLU A 113 16.21 4.15 7.08
C GLU A 113 15.48 3.08 6.27
N VAL A 114 15.80 2.98 4.97
CA VAL A 114 15.29 1.93 4.09
C VAL A 114 15.97 0.61 4.43
N LEU A 115 15.19 -0.39 4.82
CA LEU A 115 15.65 -1.74 5.14
C LEU A 115 15.54 -2.70 3.96
N GLY A 116 14.70 -2.42 2.96
CA GLY A 116 14.54 -3.26 1.77
C GLY A 116 13.50 -2.71 0.80
N ASN A 117 13.49 -3.21 -0.43
CA ASN A 117 12.47 -2.92 -1.44
C ASN A 117 12.06 -4.19 -2.21
N SER A 118 10.85 -4.21 -2.73
CA SER A 118 10.40 -5.22 -3.67
C SER A 118 11.10 -5.08 -5.01
N THR A 119 10.99 -6.10 -5.87
CA THR A 119 11.16 -5.86 -7.30
C THR A 119 10.11 -4.88 -7.82
N TYR A 120 10.32 -4.31 -9.01
CA TYR A 120 9.32 -3.50 -9.69
C TYR A 120 7.97 -4.23 -9.77
N LEU A 121 6.91 -3.49 -9.47
CA LEU A 121 5.52 -3.89 -9.52
C LEU A 121 4.83 -3.03 -10.58
N ASP A 122 4.16 -3.67 -11.55
CA ASP A 122 3.35 -2.97 -12.56
C ASP A 122 2.22 -2.17 -11.88
N SER A 123 1.51 -1.32 -12.64
CA SER A 123 0.34 -0.64 -12.08
C SER A 123 -0.79 -1.61 -11.70
N GLY A 124 -1.51 -1.27 -10.63
CA GLY A 124 -2.64 -2.03 -10.09
C GLY A 124 -2.38 -2.63 -8.69
N GLU A 125 -3.18 -3.63 -8.33
CA GLU A 125 -3.13 -4.34 -7.05
C GLU A 125 -2.11 -5.51 -7.05
N HIS A 126 -1.33 -5.62 -5.99
CA HIS A 126 -0.40 -6.71 -5.73
C HIS A 126 -0.56 -7.24 -4.31
N GLU A 127 -0.71 -8.55 -4.18
CA GLU A 127 -0.88 -9.23 -2.90
C GLU A 127 0.38 -10.02 -2.50
N ASN A 128 0.65 -10.10 -1.19
CA ASN A 128 1.76 -10.88 -0.62
C ASN A 128 3.12 -10.56 -1.25
N VAL A 129 3.40 -9.28 -1.44
CA VAL A 129 4.68 -8.81 -2.00
C VAL A 129 5.79 -9.13 -1.00
N THR A 130 6.76 -9.93 -1.43
CA THR A 130 7.94 -10.24 -0.61
C THR A 130 8.97 -9.14 -0.76
N VAL A 131 9.43 -8.60 0.37
CA VAL A 131 10.53 -7.64 0.44
C VAL A 131 11.69 -8.32 1.16
N GLU A 132 12.81 -8.51 0.44
CA GLU A 132 14.06 -8.96 1.04
C GLU A 132 14.68 -7.79 1.81
N LEU A 133 15.14 -8.05 3.02
CA LEU A 133 15.81 -7.05 3.83
C LEU A 133 17.32 -7.04 3.48
N ASN A 134 17.87 -5.84 3.31
CA ASN A 134 19.28 -5.59 3.04
C ASN A 134 20.18 -6.18 4.14
N GLU A 135 19.69 -6.10 5.38
CA GLU A 135 20.30 -6.70 6.57
C GLU A 135 19.21 -7.45 7.34
N SER A 136 19.57 -8.58 7.94
CA SER A 136 18.61 -9.35 8.73
C SER A 136 18.26 -8.61 10.02
N LEU A 137 17.00 -8.72 10.45
CA LEU A 137 16.59 -8.19 11.74
C LEU A 137 17.24 -8.99 12.87
N GLU A 138 17.71 -8.30 13.91
CA GLU A 138 18.36 -8.90 15.07
C GLU A 138 17.40 -9.04 16.27
N GLU A 139 16.29 -8.29 16.27
CA GLU A 139 15.23 -8.37 17.28
C GLU A 139 13.84 -8.11 16.67
N SER A 140 12.80 -8.41 17.44
CA SER A 140 11.43 -8.09 17.05
C SER A 140 11.20 -6.58 17.13
N GLN A 141 10.68 -5.97 16.08
CA GLN A 141 10.54 -4.51 15.98
C GLN A 141 9.37 -4.10 15.10
N VAL A 142 8.92 -2.84 15.26
CA VAL A 142 7.97 -2.21 14.33
C VAL A 142 8.72 -1.80 13.08
N LEU A 143 8.13 -2.11 11.91
CA LEU A 143 8.59 -1.67 10.60
C LEU A 143 7.46 -0.90 9.91
N ILE A 144 7.82 -0.05 8.95
CA ILE A 144 6.88 0.72 8.15
C ILE A 144 7.00 0.28 6.70
N ALA A 145 5.89 -0.15 6.09
CA ALA A 145 5.80 -0.32 4.64
C ALA A 145 5.38 1.01 4.00
N MET A 146 6.02 1.38 2.89
CA MET A 146 5.73 2.59 2.14
C MET A 146 5.64 2.26 0.65
N ALA A 147 4.64 2.83 -0.03
CA ALA A 147 4.54 2.74 -1.48
C ALA A 147 5.39 3.83 -2.15
N HIS A 148 6.25 3.45 -3.09
CA HIS A 148 7.06 4.35 -3.91
C HIS A 148 6.69 4.24 -5.38
N GLN A 149 6.73 5.35 -6.10
CA GLN A 149 6.50 5.43 -7.55
C GLN A 149 7.83 5.40 -8.30
N ASP A 150 7.90 4.65 -9.40
CA ASP A 150 9.02 4.73 -10.35
C ASP A 150 8.82 5.96 -11.26
N THR A 151 9.46 7.09 -10.93
CA THR A 151 9.16 8.36 -11.61
C THR A 151 9.93 8.57 -12.91
N ASN A 152 10.94 7.73 -13.13
CA ASN A 152 11.83 7.85 -14.27
C ASN A 152 11.72 6.64 -15.23
N ASP A 153 10.76 5.74 -14.99
CA ASP A 153 10.40 4.56 -15.77
C ASP A 153 11.59 3.60 -15.98
N ASN A 154 12.56 3.57 -15.08
CA ASN A 154 13.76 2.75 -15.22
C ASN A 154 13.69 1.42 -14.47
N GLN A 155 12.61 1.18 -13.70
CA GLN A 155 12.32 -0.02 -12.94
C GLN A 155 13.41 -0.39 -11.92
N THR A 156 14.18 0.59 -11.48
CA THR A 156 15.27 0.45 -10.51
C THR A 156 15.00 1.40 -9.36
N TYR A 157 14.83 0.86 -8.15
CA TYR A 157 14.55 1.67 -6.97
C TYR A 157 15.69 2.68 -6.68
N GLU A 158 15.37 3.98 -6.72
CA GLU A 158 16.30 5.11 -6.56
C GLU A 158 15.70 6.21 -5.66
N PHE A 159 15.79 6.04 -4.34
CA PHE A 159 15.39 7.05 -3.35
C PHE A 159 16.58 7.55 -2.53
N PRO A 160 16.71 8.88 -2.29
CA PRO A 160 15.75 9.95 -2.59
C PRO A 160 15.90 10.63 -3.96
N GLU A 161 16.65 10.05 -4.89
CA GLU A 161 16.99 10.72 -6.16
C GLU A 161 15.85 10.83 -7.18
N ALA A 162 14.96 9.84 -7.25
CA ALA A 162 13.90 9.77 -8.26
C ALA A 162 12.59 9.17 -7.72
N ASP A 163 12.65 8.04 -7.02
CA ASP A 163 11.46 7.26 -6.69
C ASP A 163 10.86 7.75 -5.38
N ASP A 164 10.20 8.90 -5.44
CA ASP A 164 9.52 9.50 -4.29
C ASP A 164 8.35 8.62 -3.82
N PRO A 165 7.92 8.75 -2.55
CA PRO A 165 6.73 8.06 -2.06
C PRO A 165 5.47 8.49 -2.82
N TYR A 166 4.52 7.56 -2.95
CA TYR A 166 3.15 7.94 -3.27
C TYR A 166 2.57 8.80 -2.13
N ILE A 167 1.93 9.92 -2.48
CA ILE A 167 1.33 10.87 -1.53
C ILE A 167 -0.20 10.86 -1.66
N THR A 168 -0.92 10.67 -0.55
CA THR A 168 -2.38 10.81 -0.46
C THR A 168 -2.72 11.83 0.63
N ASP A 169 -3.59 12.79 0.31
CA ASP A 169 -3.99 13.86 1.24
C ASP A 169 -2.82 14.68 1.85
N GLY A 170 -1.66 14.69 1.18
CA GLY A 170 -0.46 15.40 1.62
C GLY A 170 0.51 14.56 2.46
N GLU A 171 0.15 13.32 2.79
CA GLU A 171 0.96 12.39 3.58
C GLU A 171 1.43 11.20 2.72
N PRO A 172 2.60 10.60 3.03
CA PRO A 172 3.05 9.39 2.36
C PRO A 172 2.10 8.21 2.62
N VAL A 173 1.92 7.37 1.62
CA VAL A 173 1.12 6.14 1.73
C VAL A 173 1.94 5.08 2.47
N ILE A 174 1.66 4.93 3.75
CA ILE A 174 2.36 4.02 4.67
C ILE A 174 1.39 3.15 5.48
N ASP A 175 1.90 2.03 5.98
CA ASP A 175 1.27 1.21 7.02
C ASP A 175 2.36 0.55 7.87
N ASP A 176 2.14 0.41 9.18
CA ASP A 176 3.13 -0.13 10.11
C ASP A 176 2.74 -1.52 10.64
N ALA A 177 3.76 -2.33 10.97
CA ALA A 177 3.57 -3.66 11.50
C ALA A 177 4.66 -4.05 12.49
N LEU A 178 4.27 -4.74 13.57
CA LEU A 178 5.19 -5.47 14.43
C LEU A 178 5.65 -6.75 13.74
N ILE A 179 6.96 -6.84 13.48
CA ILE A 179 7.62 -8.05 13.00
C ILE A 179 8.19 -8.80 14.19
N THR A 180 7.65 -9.98 14.45
CA THR A 180 8.14 -10.88 15.50
C THR A 180 9.19 -11.81 14.90
N LEU A 181 10.40 -11.83 15.45
CA LEU A 181 11.41 -12.79 15.03
C LEU A 181 11.09 -14.19 15.53
N GLU A 182 11.23 -15.17 14.64
CA GLU A 182 11.28 -16.57 15.04
C GLU A 182 12.54 -16.79 15.87
N GLU A 183 12.40 -17.22 17.12
CA GLU A 183 13.54 -17.73 17.86
C GLU A 183 14.02 -19.00 17.14
N GLU A 184 15.24 -18.98 16.61
CA GLU A 184 15.87 -20.21 16.14
C GLU A 184 15.96 -21.17 17.33
N GLN A 185 15.08 -22.16 17.35
CA GLN A 185 15.20 -23.28 18.27
C GLN A 185 16.48 -24.02 17.88
N ASN A 186 17.57 -23.66 18.53
CA ASN A 186 18.85 -24.32 18.38
C ASN A 186 18.66 -25.74 18.94
N GLU A 187 18.21 -26.67 18.09
CA GLU A 187 18.08 -28.08 18.43
C GLU A 187 19.48 -28.62 18.73
N THR A 188 19.89 -28.54 20.00
CA THR A 188 21.02 -29.33 20.52
C THR A 188 20.69 -30.80 20.31
N THR A 189 21.19 -31.37 19.22
CA THR A 189 21.23 -32.82 19.03
C THR A 189 22.24 -33.38 20.03
N GLU A 190 21.74 -34.00 21.09
CA GLU A 190 22.51 -34.79 22.08
C GLU A 190 23.11 -36.07 21.48
#